data_AF-A0A959SCS5-F1
#
_entry.id   AF-A0A959SCS5-F1
#
_cell.length_a   1.000
_cell.length_b   1.000
_cell.length_c   1.000
_cell.angle_alpha   90.00
_cell.angle_beta   90.00
_cell.angle_gamma   90.00
#
_symmetry.space_group_name_H-M   'P 1'
#
loop_
_entity.id
_entity.type
_entity.pdbx_description
1 polymer ?
#
loop_
_entity_poly.entity_id
_entity_poly.type
_entity_poly.pdbx_seq_one_letter_code
_entity_poly.pdbx_strand_id
1 'polypeptide(L)'
;MGARLDQTMNNALLFRCALWILGIIPCCSYAQAQQPERLTLQLEGLTSDHRDAMARDLATSGEARIAFACVPAGIIVLEGAGGTSRSRLEERGRELVTGRSLVLRRSEPQGSIAQAEVACAQVRDR
;
A
#
# COMPACT_ATOMS: atom_id res chain seq x y z
N MET A 1 -52.72 -53.79 -1.47
CA MET A 1 -52.60 -52.33 -1.24
C MET A 1 -52.65 -52.10 0.27
N GLY A 2 -51.64 -51.43 0.84
CA GLY A 2 -51.48 -51.16 2.29
C GLY A 2 -50.94 -52.37 3.07
N ALA A 3 -50.03 -52.26 4.05
CA ALA A 3 -49.43 -51.12 4.71
C ALA A 3 -48.05 -51.50 5.30
N ARG A 4 -47.25 -50.47 5.52
CA ARG A 4 -45.92 -50.39 6.14
C ARG A 4 -45.99 -50.68 7.65
N LEU A 5 -44.95 -51.28 8.24
CA LEU A 5 -44.28 -50.98 9.54
C LEU A 5 -43.41 -52.19 9.95
N ASP A 6 -42.09 -52.14 9.85
CA ASP A 6 -41.12 -51.54 10.79
C ASP A 6 -40.61 -52.57 11.82
N GLN A 7 -39.36 -53.01 11.61
CA GLN A 7 -38.46 -53.55 12.63
C GLN A 7 -37.05 -53.55 12.03
N THR A 8 -35.97 -53.10 12.65
CA THR A 8 -35.70 -52.27 13.83
C THR A 8 -34.18 -52.15 13.78
N MET A 9 -33.68 -50.92 13.87
CA MET A 9 -32.43 -50.56 14.56
C MET A 9 -31.17 -51.37 14.22
N ASN A 10 -30.30 -50.80 13.38
CA ASN A 10 -28.83 -50.82 13.55
C ASN A 10 -28.18 -49.99 12.44
N ASN A 11 -28.10 -48.67 12.62
CA ASN A 11 -27.02 -47.82 12.07
C ASN A 11 -27.13 -46.34 12.49
N ALA A 12 -27.79 -46.07 13.63
CA ALA A 12 -27.86 -44.75 14.25
C ALA A 12 -26.53 -44.25 14.86
N LEU A 13 -25.41 -44.89 14.50
CA LEU A 13 -24.07 -44.56 14.98
C LEU A 13 -23.17 -43.94 13.91
N LEU A 14 -23.46 -44.14 12.61
CA LEU A 14 -22.64 -43.58 11.53
C LEU A 14 -23.01 -42.13 11.19
N PHE A 15 -24.21 -41.67 11.54
CA PHE A 15 -24.67 -40.30 11.25
C PHE A 15 -24.32 -39.27 12.35
N ARG A 16 -23.71 -39.68 13.47
CA ARG A 16 -23.34 -38.76 14.56
C ARG A 16 -21.93 -38.17 14.46
N CYS A 17 -21.07 -38.67 13.58
CA CYS A 17 -19.72 -38.14 13.39
C CYS A 17 -19.59 -37.11 12.24
N ALA A 18 -20.54 -37.06 11.30
CA ALA A 18 -20.44 -36.17 10.14
C ALA A 18 -20.80 -34.70 10.44
N LEU A 19 -21.47 -34.42 11.57
CA LEU A 19 -21.94 -33.07 11.92
C LEU A 19 -20.96 -32.27 12.80
N TRP A 20 -19.84 -32.85 13.23
CA TRP A 20 -18.83 -32.16 14.06
C TRP A 20 -17.67 -31.53 13.27
N ILE A 21 -17.66 -31.64 11.95
CA ILE A 21 -16.61 -31.03 11.10
C ILE A 21 -17.06 -29.64 10.57
N LEU A 22 -18.30 -29.22 10.84
CA LEU A 22 -18.88 -27.96 10.35
C LEU A 22 -18.72 -26.77 11.34
N GLY A 23 -17.73 -26.82 12.24
CA GLY A 23 -17.72 -25.95 13.42
C GLY A 23 -16.55 -24.98 13.59
N ILE A 24 -15.44 -25.12 12.85
CA ILE A 24 -14.25 -24.28 13.09
C ILE A 24 -13.47 -24.09 11.78
N ILE A 25 -14.01 -23.34 10.82
CA ILE A 25 -13.14 -22.60 9.90
C ILE A 25 -13.16 -21.16 10.42
N PRO A 26 -12.08 -20.72 11.09
CA PRO A 26 -12.03 -19.41 11.70
C PRO A 26 -12.27 -18.39 10.60
N CYS A 27 -13.08 -17.39 10.92
CA CYS A 27 -13.15 -16.16 10.16
C CYS A 27 -11.74 -15.55 10.18
N CYS A 28 -10.89 -15.94 9.23
CA CYS A 28 -9.68 -15.21 8.91
C CYS A 28 -10.16 -13.89 8.32
N SER A 29 -10.55 -12.96 9.19
CA SER A 29 -10.57 -11.55 8.87
C SER A 29 -9.13 -11.22 8.53
N TYR A 30 -8.77 -11.35 7.26
CA TYR A 30 -7.57 -10.74 6.72
C TYR A 30 -7.76 -9.25 6.99
N ALA A 31 -7.19 -8.77 8.10
CA ALA A 31 -6.94 -7.36 8.25
C ALA A 31 -6.01 -7.01 7.10
N GLN A 32 -6.58 -6.55 5.98
CA GLN A 32 -5.80 -5.99 4.89
C GLN A 32 -5.12 -4.77 5.50
N ALA A 33 -3.88 -4.94 5.96
CA ALA A 33 -3.05 -3.84 6.38
C ALA A 33 -3.01 -2.89 5.19
N GLN A 34 -3.74 -1.79 5.31
CA GLN A 34 -3.94 -0.84 4.23
C GLN A 34 -2.56 -0.31 3.88
N GLN A 35 -2.01 -0.75 2.73
CA GLN A 35 -0.71 -0.29 2.31
C GLN A 35 -0.82 1.23 2.11
N PRO A 36 0.11 2.00 2.66
CA PRO A 36 0.04 3.44 2.52
C PRO A 36 0.14 3.80 1.04
N GLU A 37 -0.68 4.77 0.62
CA GLU A 37 -0.63 5.27 -0.75
C GLU A 37 0.75 5.88 -1.02
N ARG A 38 1.31 5.59 -2.19
CA ARG A 38 2.66 6.04 -2.58
C ARG A 38 2.64 6.76 -3.91
N LEU A 39 3.56 7.71 -4.04
CA LEU A 39 3.76 8.49 -5.26
C LEU A 39 5.25 8.69 -5.48
N THR A 40 5.76 8.21 -6.61
CA THR A 40 7.15 8.47 -7.01
C THR A 40 7.20 9.64 -7.98
N LEU A 41 8.06 10.61 -7.68
CA LEU A 41 8.27 11.82 -8.47
C LEU A 41 9.71 11.85 -8.97
N GLN A 42 9.88 12.07 -10.27
CA GLN A 42 11.15 12.38 -10.90
C GLN A 42 11.20 13.89 -11.15
N LEU A 43 12.16 14.56 -10.52
CA LEU A 43 12.34 15.99 -10.48
C LEU A 43 13.70 16.36 -11.06
N GLU A 44 13.74 17.39 -11.88
CA GLU A 44 15.00 17.96 -12.35
C GLU A 44 15.54 18.98 -11.36
N GLY A 45 16.87 19.00 -11.16
CA GLY A 45 17.51 19.97 -10.27
C GLY A 45 17.18 19.78 -8.79
N LEU A 46 16.76 18.58 -8.38
CA LEU A 46 16.51 18.28 -6.98
C LEU A 46 17.82 18.34 -6.19
N THR A 47 17.84 19.14 -5.13
CA THR A 47 18.98 19.29 -4.22
C THR A 47 18.63 18.78 -2.83
N SER A 48 19.64 18.62 -1.97
CA SER A 48 19.44 18.27 -0.57
C SER A 48 18.61 19.33 0.15
N ASP A 49 18.81 20.62 -0.15
CA ASP A 49 18.03 21.71 0.42
C ASP A 49 16.54 21.62 0.02
N HIS A 50 16.26 21.32 -1.25
CA HIS A 50 14.90 21.12 -1.72
C HIS A 50 14.23 19.93 -1.00
N ARG A 51 14.93 18.80 -0.89
CA ARG A 51 14.47 17.61 -0.14
C ARG A 51 14.15 17.96 1.31
N ASP A 52 15.07 18.64 2.01
CA ASP A 52 14.91 18.94 3.43
C ASP A 52 13.79 19.95 3.68
N ALA A 53 13.63 20.91 2.78
CA ALA A 53 12.48 21.81 2.81
C ALA A 53 11.17 21.04 2.60
N MET A 54 11.09 20.14 1.61
CA MET A 54 9.89 19.32 1.40
C MET A 54 9.57 18.44 2.59
N ALA A 55 10.59 17.83 3.21
CA ALA A 55 10.43 17.02 4.41
C ALA A 55 9.81 17.84 5.56
N ARG A 56 10.26 19.09 5.76
CA ARG A 56 9.69 20.00 6.78
C ARG A 56 8.24 20.38 6.49
N ASP A 57 7.91 20.71 5.25
CA ASP A 57 6.53 21.06 4.86
C ASP A 57 5.57 19.88 5.07
N LEU A 58 6.02 18.69 4.71
CA LEU A 58 5.26 17.44 4.85
C LEU A 58 5.10 17.04 6.32
N ALA A 59 6.14 17.20 7.12
CA ALA A 59 6.06 17.00 8.57
C ALA A 59 5.08 17.99 9.23
N THR A 60 5.00 19.23 8.72
CA THR A 60 4.09 20.25 9.23
C THR A 60 2.63 19.96 8.89
N SER A 61 2.34 19.44 7.68
CA SER A 61 0.97 19.11 7.31
C SER A 61 0.50 17.78 7.90
N GLY A 62 1.40 16.82 8.13
CA GLY A 62 1.09 15.49 8.65
C GLY A 62 0.36 14.57 7.67
N GLU A 63 0.10 15.03 6.45
CA GLU A 63 -0.68 14.29 5.44
C GLU A 63 0.17 13.29 4.65
N ALA A 64 1.46 13.53 4.54
CA ALA A 64 2.38 12.65 3.84
C ALA A 64 3.80 12.82 4.39
N ARG A 65 4.70 11.93 4.00
CA ARG A 65 6.12 11.97 4.32
C ARG A 65 6.96 11.55 3.13
N ILE A 66 8.23 11.95 3.12
CA ILE A 66 9.21 11.41 2.19
C ILE A 66 9.62 10.03 2.72
N ALA A 67 9.29 8.97 1.99
CA ALA A 67 9.73 7.61 2.31
C ALA A 67 11.12 7.29 1.73
N PHE A 68 11.46 7.90 0.59
CA PHE A 68 12.76 7.75 -0.06
C PHE A 68 13.10 9.01 -0.87
N ALA A 69 14.38 9.36 -0.93
CA ALA A 69 14.87 10.42 -1.80
C ALA A 69 16.29 10.11 -2.30
N CYS A 70 16.51 10.27 -3.61
CA CYS A 70 17.81 10.16 -4.24
C CYS A 70 18.19 11.50 -4.88
N VAL A 71 19.17 12.17 -4.26
CA VAL A 71 19.74 13.44 -4.69
C VAL A 71 21.19 13.17 -5.15
N PRO A 72 21.67 13.74 -6.27
CA PRO A 72 21.00 14.67 -7.19
C PRO A 72 20.18 13.99 -8.30
N ALA A 73 20.02 12.67 -8.26
CA ALA A 73 19.33 11.90 -9.30
C ALA A 73 17.87 12.33 -9.55
N GLY A 74 17.26 13.06 -8.61
CA GLY A 74 15.96 13.66 -8.80
C GLY A 74 14.80 12.74 -8.44
N ILE A 75 14.99 11.70 -7.65
CA ILE A 75 13.93 10.74 -7.33
C ILE A 75 13.41 11.02 -5.93
N ILE A 76 12.11 11.16 -5.75
CA ILE A 76 11.44 11.23 -4.45
C ILE A 76 10.28 10.27 -4.43
N VAL A 77 10.14 9.52 -3.34
CA VAL A 77 8.95 8.73 -3.04
C VAL A 77 8.23 9.37 -1.87
N LEU A 78 7.01 9.84 -2.14
CA LEU A 78 6.08 10.31 -1.13
C LEU A 78 5.20 9.15 -0.67
N GLU A 79 4.94 9.08 0.62
CA GLU A 79 4.05 8.12 1.24
C GLU A 79 2.99 8.88 2.04
N GLY A 80 1.73 8.64 1.73
CA GLY A 80 0.60 9.23 2.43
C GLY A 80 0.49 8.72 3.87
N ALA A 81 0.09 9.59 4.79
CA ALA A 81 -0.32 9.18 6.12
C ALA A 81 -1.62 8.36 6.03
N GLY A 82 -1.87 7.46 6.98
CA GLY A 82 -3.03 6.56 6.97
C GLY A 82 -4.34 7.31 6.71
N GLY A 83 -5.09 6.88 5.68
CA GLY A 83 -6.34 7.54 5.25
C GLY A 83 -6.17 8.63 4.19
N THR A 84 -4.94 8.99 3.80
CA THR A 84 -4.69 9.92 2.69
C THR A 84 -5.04 9.24 1.37
N SER A 85 -5.94 9.86 0.61
CA SER A 85 -6.27 9.37 -0.73
C SER A 85 -5.12 9.63 -1.70
N ARG A 86 -5.00 8.77 -2.70
CA ARG A 86 -4.03 8.94 -3.78
C ARG A 86 -4.16 10.30 -4.49
N SER A 87 -5.37 10.76 -4.77
CA SER A 87 -5.61 12.06 -5.41
C SER A 87 -5.04 13.22 -4.60
N ARG A 88 -5.19 13.18 -3.27
CA ARG A 88 -4.64 14.18 -2.36
C ARG A 88 -3.12 14.12 -2.31
N LEU A 89 -2.54 12.92 -2.34
CA LEU A 89 -1.10 12.73 -2.42
C LEU A 89 -0.51 13.29 -3.73
N GLU A 90 -1.20 13.08 -4.85
CA GLU A 90 -0.82 13.63 -6.17
C GLU A 90 -0.92 15.15 -6.20
N GLU A 91 -2.01 15.72 -5.69
CA GLU A 91 -2.18 17.17 -5.58
C GLU A 91 -1.09 17.79 -4.70
N ARG A 92 -0.86 17.20 -3.52
CA ARG A 92 0.19 17.66 -2.61
C ARG A 92 1.58 17.55 -3.22
N GLY A 93 1.87 16.48 -3.94
CA GLY A 93 3.11 16.30 -4.68
C GLY A 93 3.31 17.42 -5.71
N ARG A 94 2.27 17.77 -6.47
CA ARG A 94 2.32 18.88 -7.45
C ARG A 94 2.52 20.24 -6.80
N GLU A 95 1.87 20.51 -5.67
CA GLU A 95 2.05 21.74 -4.90
C GLU A 95 3.51 21.90 -4.44
N LEU A 96 4.11 20.83 -3.89
CA LEU A 96 5.50 20.85 -3.41
C LEU A 96 6.50 21.16 -4.53
N VAL A 97 6.26 20.57 -5.71
CA VAL A 97 7.06 20.81 -6.91
C VAL A 97 6.91 22.25 -7.40
N THR A 98 5.67 22.70 -7.57
CA THR A 98 5.34 24.02 -8.11
C THR A 98 5.82 25.14 -7.18
N GLY A 99 5.59 25.00 -5.88
CA GLY A 99 6.02 25.97 -4.87
C GLY A 99 7.54 26.12 -4.78
N ARG A 100 8.30 25.19 -5.35
CA ARG A 100 9.78 25.20 -5.38
C ARG A 100 10.35 25.43 -6.77
N SER A 101 9.50 25.72 -7.76
CA SER A 101 9.90 25.86 -9.17
C SER A 101 10.71 24.65 -9.69
N LEU A 102 10.44 23.45 -9.17
CA LEU A 102 11.04 22.22 -9.66
C LEU A 102 10.34 21.76 -10.94
N VAL A 103 11.09 21.16 -11.86
CA VAL A 103 10.50 20.60 -13.08
C VAL A 103 10.18 19.13 -12.85
N LEU A 104 8.88 18.80 -12.82
CA LEU A 104 8.42 17.42 -12.77
C LEU A 104 8.63 16.75 -14.13
N ARG A 105 9.52 15.78 -14.19
CA ARG A 105 9.83 14.99 -15.40
C ARG A 105 8.92 13.77 -15.53
N ARG A 106 8.65 13.09 -14.42
CA ARG A 106 7.80 11.89 -14.38
C ARG A 106 7.10 11.80 -13.02
N SER A 107 5.86 11.32 -13.03
CA SER A 107 5.11 10.98 -11.84
C SER A 107 4.57 9.57 -12.00
N GLU A 108 4.90 8.69 -11.07
CA GLU A 108 4.46 7.30 -11.08
C GLU A 108 3.65 6.99 -9.81
N PRO A 109 2.34 6.77 -9.95
CA PRO A 109 1.50 6.40 -8.83
C PRO A 109 1.82 4.98 -8.36
N GLN A 110 1.82 4.76 -7.05
CA GLN A 110 2.16 3.48 -6.41
C GLN A 110 3.57 2.96 -6.73
N GLY A 111 4.49 3.84 -7.14
CA GLY A 111 5.88 3.46 -7.33
C GLY A 111 6.47 2.87 -6.05
N SER A 112 7.16 1.73 -6.20
CA SER A 112 7.76 1.03 -5.07
C SER A 112 9.10 1.68 -4.67
N ILE A 113 9.40 1.67 -3.38
CA ILE A 113 10.71 2.14 -2.87
C ILE A 113 11.85 1.33 -3.51
N ALA A 114 11.68 0.02 -3.66
CA ALA A 114 12.69 -0.85 -4.28
C ALA A 114 13.02 -0.43 -5.73
N GLN A 115 12.01 -0.07 -6.54
CA GLN A 115 12.25 0.44 -7.89
C GLN A 115 12.97 1.79 -7.87
N ALA A 116 12.61 2.68 -6.93
CA ALA A 116 13.28 3.97 -6.76
C ALA A 116 14.76 3.80 -6.34
N GLU A 117 15.07 2.82 -5.48
CA GLU A 117 16.43 2.46 -5.09
C GLU A 117 17.24 1.93 -6.26
N VAL A 118 16.67 1.03 -7.07
CA VAL A 118 17.32 0.51 -8.28
C VAL A 118 17.61 1.64 -9.28
N ALA A 119 16.63 2.52 -9.52
CA ALA A 119 16.83 3.69 -10.38
C ALA A 119 17.91 4.64 -9.85
N CYS A 120 17.96 4.83 -8.53
CA CYS A 120 19.01 5.63 -7.87
C CYS A 120 20.40 5.00 -8.07
N ALA A 121 20.53 3.68 -7.88
CA ALA A 121 21.79 2.96 -8.08
C ALA A 121 22.28 3.07 -9.53
N GLN A 122 21.39 2.96 -10.52
CA GLN A 122 21.74 3.13 -11.93
C GLN A 122 22.30 4.52 -12.27
N VAL A 123 21.86 5.56 -11.56
CA VAL A 123 22.40 6.91 -11.75
C VAL A 123 23.76 7.07 -11.07
N ARG A 124 23.96 6.44 -9.91
CA ARG A 124 25.22 6.49 -9.16
C ARG A 124 26.36 5.75 -9.88
N ASP A 125 26.04 4.61 -10.49
CA ASP A 125 27.04 3.72 -11.10
C ASP A 125 27.38 4.12 -12.55
N ARG A 126 26.92 5.29 -13.00
CA ARG A 126 27.13 5.83 -14.35
C ARG A 126 28.14 6.97 -14.35
#